data_AF-A0A2D1ST90-F1
#
_entry.id   AF-A0A2D1ST90-F1
#
_cell.length_a   1.000
_cell.length_b   1.000
_cell.length_c   1.000
_cell.angle_alpha   90.00
_cell.angle_beta   90.00
_cell.angle_gamma   90.00
#
_symmetry.space_group_name_H-M   'P 1'
#
loop_
_entity.id
_entity.type
_entity.pdbx_description
1 polymer ?
#
loop_
_entity_poly.entity_id
_entity_poly.type
_entity_poly.pdbx_seq_one_letter_code
_entity_poly.pdbx_strand_id
1 'polypeptide(L)'
;MTPTYESKTAIYDNYRAPARLIEFEGHVYEFKGIEQKADVDTHNYRCNYEQHNLRIHLQGDVPFYVEGIYKVEDSADAVHRAM
;
A
#
# COMPACT_ATOMS: atom_id res chain seq x y z
N MET A 1 -12.57 13.78 4.79
CA MET A 1 -12.12 13.90 3.39
C MET A 1 -11.12 12.79 3.15
N THR A 2 -11.27 12.01 2.08
CA THR A 2 -10.33 10.95 1.72
C THR A 2 -9.19 11.58 0.92
N PRO A 3 -7.92 11.47 1.35
CA PRO A 3 -6.80 11.92 0.56
C PRO A 3 -6.70 11.13 -0.75
N THR A 4 -6.48 11.82 -1.86
CA THR A 4 -6.37 11.22 -3.19
C THR A 4 -4.97 11.46 -3.74
N TYR A 5 -4.35 10.40 -4.26
CA TYR A 5 -3.01 10.40 -4.81
C TYR A 5 -3.03 9.75 -6.20
N GLU A 6 -2.93 10.55 -7.25
CA GLU A 6 -2.99 10.08 -8.64
C GLU A 6 -1.73 9.28 -9.07
N SER A 7 -0.65 9.35 -8.28
CA SER A 7 0.61 8.64 -8.56
C SER A 7 1.48 8.56 -7.32
N LYS A 8 2.58 7.78 -7.39
CA LYS A 8 3.58 7.72 -6.32
C LYS A 8 4.20 9.09 -6.03
N THR A 9 4.42 9.92 -7.05
CA THR A 9 4.93 11.28 -6.90
C THR A 9 4.03 12.12 -6.00
N ALA A 10 2.71 12.01 -6.16
CA ALA A 10 1.77 12.71 -5.30
C ALA A 10 1.89 12.31 -3.83
N ILE A 11 2.21 11.03 -3.53
CA ILE A 11 2.47 10.56 -2.17
C ILE A 11 3.76 11.19 -1.63
N TYR A 12 4.86 11.16 -2.39
CA TYR A 12 6.12 11.78 -1.94
C TYR A 12 5.94 13.27 -1.61
N ASP A 13 5.20 14.00 -2.44
CA ASP A 13 5.04 15.45 -2.29
C ASP A 13 4.10 15.82 -1.13
N ASN A 14 3.02 15.06 -0.93
CA ASN A 14 1.87 15.50 -0.11
C ASN A 14 1.55 14.63 1.10
N TYR A 15 2.07 13.40 1.18
CA TYR A 15 1.77 12.52 2.30
C TYR A 15 2.48 13.01 3.57
N ARG A 16 1.72 13.11 4.67
CA ARG A 16 2.23 13.63 5.96
C ARG A 16 1.87 12.77 7.16
N ALA A 17 0.76 12.06 7.11
CA ALA A 17 0.25 11.28 8.22
C ALA A 17 -0.66 10.16 7.69
N PRO A 18 -0.82 9.05 8.44
CA PRO A 18 -1.73 7.99 8.04
C PRO A 18 -3.19 8.46 8.10
N ALA A 19 -3.96 8.11 7.07
CA ALA A 19 -5.40 8.31 7.03
C ALA A 19 -6.09 6.96 7.02
N ARG A 20 -7.30 6.88 7.61
CA ARG A 20 -8.06 5.61 7.65
C ARG A 20 -8.27 5.02 6.26
N LEU A 21 -8.55 5.88 5.28
CA LEU A 21 -8.71 5.54 3.87
C LEU A 21 -7.87 6.51 3.04
N ILE A 22 -7.30 6.02 1.95
CA ILE A 22 -6.70 6.84 0.90
C ILE A 22 -7.17 6.32 -0.46
N GLU A 23 -7.24 7.20 -1.44
CA GLU A 23 -7.40 6.83 -2.84
C GLU A 23 -6.04 6.96 -3.52
N PHE A 24 -5.62 5.90 -4.21
CA PHE A 24 -4.35 5.86 -4.92
C PHE A 24 -4.56 5.20 -6.28
N GLU A 25 -4.17 5.90 -7.35
CA GLU A 25 -4.34 5.44 -8.74
C GLU A 25 -5.77 4.96 -9.05
N GLY A 26 -6.78 5.67 -8.53
CA GLY A 26 -8.21 5.36 -8.73
C GLY A 26 -8.76 4.22 -7.86
N HIS A 27 -7.97 3.66 -6.94
CA HIS A 27 -8.40 2.60 -6.04
C HIS A 27 -8.40 3.06 -4.58
N VAL A 28 -9.37 2.59 -3.80
CA VAL A 28 -9.47 2.89 -2.37
C VAL A 28 -8.69 1.85 -1.56
N TYR A 29 -7.79 2.34 -0.71
CA TYR A 29 -7.04 1.52 0.21
C TYR A 29 -7.41 1.84 1.65
N GLU A 30 -7.51 0.79 2.45
CA GLU A 30 -7.77 0.87 3.89
C GLU A 30 -6.48 0.69 4.68
N PHE A 31 -6.26 1.58 5.65
CA PHE A 31 -5.12 1.51 6.55
C PHE A 31 -5.18 0.27 7.44
N LYS A 32 -4.07 -0.47 7.53
CA LYS A 32 -3.94 -1.71 8.30
C LYS A 32 -3.01 -1.59 9.49
N GLY A 33 -2.09 -0.64 9.48
CA GLY A 33 -1.23 -0.36 10.63
C GLY A 33 0.13 0.20 10.24
N ILE A 34 0.91 0.49 11.28
CA ILE A 34 2.30 0.93 11.17
C ILE A 34 3.21 -0.22 11.60
N GLU A 35 4.23 -0.49 10.78
CA GLU A 35 5.37 -1.31 11.15
C GLU A 35 6.55 -0.37 11.41
N GLN A 36 7.11 -0.40 12.62
CA GLN A 36 8.27 0.39 12.97
C GLN A 36 9.52 -0.50 13.01
N LYS A 37 10.58 -0.10 12.30
CA LYS A 37 11.87 -0.79 12.29
C LYS A 37 13.00 0.23 12.27
N ALA A 38 13.77 0.26 13.36
CA ALA A 38 14.79 1.28 13.59
C ALA A 38 14.19 2.69 13.50
N ASP A 39 14.67 3.52 12.57
CA ASP A 39 14.22 4.88 12.31
C ASP A 39 13.22 4.98 11.15
N VAL A 40 12.71 3.83 10.68
CA VAL A 40 11.76 3.75 9.56
C VAL A 40 10.38 3.32 10.05
N ASP A 41 9.38 4.14 9.75
CA ASP A 41 7.96 3.80 9.91
C ASP A 41 7.39 3.38 8.55
N THR A 42 6.69 2.26 8.50
CA THR A 42 6.03 1.76 7.30
C THR A 42 4.53 1.74 7.50
N HIS A 43 3.82 2.58 6.76
CA HIS A 43 2.37 2.62 6.78
C HIS A 43 1.81 1.64 5.76
N ASN A 44 1.02 0.68 6.23
CA ASN A 44 0.48 -0.40 5.41
C ASN A 44 -0.99 -0.15 5.07
N TYR A 45 -1.30 -0.28 3.79
CA TYR A 45 -2.62 -0.06 3.21
C TYR A 45 -3.02 -1.26 2.35
N ARG A 46 -4.31 -1.63 2.36
CA ARG A 46 -4.85 -2.76 1.59
C ARG A 46 -5.98 -2.30 0.68
N CYS A 47 -5.90 -2.63 -0.60
CA CYS A 47 -7.02 -2.57 -1.53
C CYS A 47 -7.76 -3.92 -1.49
N ASN A 48 -9.05 -3.89 -1.14
CA ASN A 48 -9.87 -5.10 -1.05
C ASN A 48 -10.29 -5.65 -2.42
N TYR A 49 -10.24 -4.83 -3.48
CA TYR A 49 -10.65 -5.24 -4.82
C TYR A 49 -9.60 -6.12 -5.51
N GLU A 50 -8.32 -5.73 -5.46
CA GLU A 50 -7.25 -6.37 -6.26
C GLU A 50 -6.25 -7.19 -5.42
N GLN A 51 -6.52 -7.42 -4.14
CA GLN A 51 -5.55 -8.01 -3.22
C GLN A 51 -4.17 -7.31 -3.23
N HIS A 52 -4.17 -6.01 -3.53
CA HIS A 52 -2.99 -5.15 -3.64
C HIS A 52 -2.70 -4.49 -2.29
N ASN A 53 -1.43 -4.50 -1.85
CA ASN A 53 -0.98 -3.71 -0.70
C ASN A 53 -0.19 -2.50 -1.15
N LEU A 54 -0.43 -1.36 -0.52
CA LEU A 54 0.39 -0.16 -0.66
C LEU A 54 1.16 0.04 0.64
N ARG A 55 2.47 0.24 0.53
CA ARG A 55 3.38 0.48 1.65
C ARG A 55 4.08 1.80 1.44
N ILE A 56 4.00 2.67 2.45
CA ILE A 56 4.61 4.00 2.43
C ILE A 56 5.66 4.00 3.54
N HIS A 57 6.92 4.12 3.18
CA HIS A 57 8.04 4.13 4.12
C HIS A 57 8.45 5.57 4.40
N LEU A 58 8.53 5.90 5.69
CA LEU A 58 8.83 7.23 6.18
C LEU A 58 10.06 7.20 7.08
N GLN A 59 10.83 8.30 7.02
CA GLN A 59 11.88 8.61 7.98
C GLN A 59 11.58 10.01 8.53
N GLY A 60 11.25 10.12 9.82
CA GLY A 60 10.84 11.39 10.44
C GLY A 60 9.68 12.09 9.72
N ASP A 61 8.61 11.33 9.40
CA ASP A 61 7.41 11.78 8.68
C ASP A 61 7.59 12.14 7.19
N VAL A 62 8.78 11.94 6.63
CA VAL A 62 9.05 12.17 5.20
C VAL A 62 9.01 10.84 4.45
N PRO A 63 8.10 10.65 3.47
CA PRO A 63 8.10 9.46 2.63
C PRO A 63 9.37 9.40 1.76
N PHE A 64 10.09 8.29 1.79
CA PHE A 64 11.28 8.07 0.96
C PHE A 64 11.16 6.88 0.00
N TYR A 65 10.22 5.96 0.26
CA TYR A 65 9.95 4.83 -0.61
C TYR A 65 8.48 4.44 -0.57
N VAL A 66 7.88 4.24 -1.76
CA VAL A 66 6.47 3.85 -1.94
C VAL A 66 6.38 2.59 -2.79
N GLU A 67 5.89 1.52 -2.17
CA GLU A 67 5.81 0.17 -2.70
C GLU A 67 4.35 -0.23 -2.93
N GLY A 68 4.05 -0.73 -4.13
CA GLY A 68 2.78 -1.40 -4.44
C GLY A 68 3.05 -2.89 -4.63
N ILE A 69 2.51 -3.73 -3.75
CA ILE A 69 2.67 -5.19 -3.78
C ILE A 69 1.40 -5.82 -4.30
N TYR A 70 1.41 -6.18 -5.58
CA TYR A 70 0.41 -7.07 -6.14
C TYR A 70 0.69 -8.47 -5.64
N LYS A 71 -0.19 -9.02 -4.79
CA LYS A 71 -0.24 -10.48 -4.66
C LYS A 71 -0.96 -10.98 -5.91
N VAL A 72 -0.19 -11.41 -6.90
CA VAL A 72 -0.69 -12.41 -7.83
C VAL A 72 -0.94 -13.64 -6.94
N GLU A 73 -2.21 -14.00 -6.72
CA GLU A 73 -2.47 -15.39 -6.37
C GLU A 73 -1.87 -16.19 -7.51
N ASP A 74 -0.76 -16.87 -7.21
CA ASP A 74 -0.28 -17.96 -8.03
C ASP A 74 -1.54 -18.76 -8.40
N SER A 75 -1.75 -18.97 -9.69
CA SER A 75 -2.60 -20.05 -10.18
C SER A 75 -1.95 -21.39 -9.80
N ALA A 76 -1.79 -21.62 -8.50
CA ALA A 76 -1.61 -22.88 -7.82
C ALA A 76 -2.92 -23.27 -7.11
N ASP A 77 -4.04 -22.66 -7.53
CA ASP A 77 -5.25 -23.45 -7.74
C ASP A 77 -4.93 -24.48 -8.82
N ALA A 78 -4.36 -25.59 -8.35
CA ALA A 78 -4.38 -26.88 -8.97
C ALA A 78 -4.19 -26.88 -10.49
N VAL A 79 -2.96 -26.62 -10.93
CA VAL A 79 -2.40 -27.54 -11.94
C VAL A 79 -2.64 -28.93 -11.36
N HIS A 80 -3.68 -29.60 -11.88
CA HIS A 80 -3.71 -31.04 -11.99
C HIS A 80 -3.39 -31.77 -10.65
N ARG A 81 -4.36 -32.25 -9.86
CA ARG A 81 -5.33 -33.29 -10.25
C ARG A 81 -5.18 -33.89 -11.68
N ALA A 82 -3.95 -34.04 -12.19
CA ALA A 82 -3.56 -35.19 -12.96
C ALA A 82 -3.24 -36.22 -11.88
N MET A 83 -4.03 -37.28 -11.68
CA MET A 83 -4.22 -38.35 -12.66
C MET A 83 -2.90 -38.75 -13.30
#